data_AF-A0A918HQ99-F1
#
_entry.id   AF-A0A918HQ99-F1
#
_cell.length_a   1.000
_cell.length_b   1.000
_cell.length_c   1.000
_cell.angle_alpha   90.00
_cell.angle_beta   90.00
_cell.angle_gamma   90.00
#
_symmetry.space_group_name_H-M   'P 1'
#
loop_
_entity.id
_entity.type
_entity.pdbx_description
1 polymer ?
#
loop_
_entity_poly.entity_id
_entity_poly.type
_entity_poly.pdbx_seq_one_letter_code
_entity_poly.pdbx_strand_id
1 'polypeptide(L)' 'MRYDAIDTALAHLADRALELGACVHMPRIGCGPAGGKWSRIEPLVTERLVRRGVRVTVYDHGEG' A
#
# COMPACT_ATOMS: atom_id res chain seq x y z
N MET A 1 -5.24 6.83 12.85
CA MET A 1 -4.53 5.88 11.96
C MET A 1 -3.05 5.90 12.32
N ARG A 2 -2.42 4.74 12.53
CA ARG A 2 -1.01 4.64 12.94
C ARG A 2 -0.17 4.31 11.70
N TYR A 3 0.41 5.33 11.06
CA TYR A 3 1.16 5.20 9.80
C TYR A 3 2.34 4.23 9.92
N ASP A 4 2.98 4.17 11.09
CA ASP A 4 4.09 3.24 11.34
C ASP A 4 3.68 1.77 11.19
N ALA A 5 2.47 1.42 11.65
CA ALA A 5 1.96 0.06 11.51
C ALA A 5 1.68 -0.29 10.03
N ILE A 6 1.28 0.69 9.23
CA ILE A 6 1.09 0.51 7.79
C ILE A 6 2.44 0.37 7.10
N ASP A 7 3.44 1.18 7.47
CA ASP A 7 4.80 1.08 6.93
C ASP A 7 5.41 -0.31 7.18
N THR A 8 5.32 -0.81 8.42
CA THR A 8 5.80 -2.16 8.76
C THR A 8 5.04 -3.24 7.98
N ALA A 9 3.71 -3.13 7.87
CA ALA A 9 2.92 -4.09 7.11
C ALA A 9 3.29 -4.12 5.62
N LEU A 10 3.51 -2.95 5.01
CA LEU A 10 3.93 -2.84 3.61
C LEU A 10 5.35 -3.39 3.40
N ALA A 11 6.25 -3.22 4.37
CA ALA A 11 7.60 -3.80 4.31
C ALA A 11 7.54 -5.33 4.27
N HIS A 12 6.80 -5.96 5.19
CA HIS A 12 6.63 -7.41 5.21
C HIS A 12 5.91 -7.93 3.95
N LEU A 13 4.93 -7.17 3.44
CA LEU A 13 4.24 -7.52 2.21
C LEU A 13 5.20 -7.57 1.01
N ALA A 14 6.12 -6.61 0.91
CA ALA A 14 7.13 -6.62 -0.14
C ALA A 14 8.08 -7.81 -0.04
N ASP A 15 8.55 -8.15 1.16
CA ASP A 15 9.40 -9.33 1.37
C ASP A 15 8.71 -10.57 0.80
N ARG A 16 7.44 -10.77 1.18
CA ARG A 16 6.69 -11.93 0.72
C ARG A 16 6.39 -11.91 -0.77
N ALA A 17 6.06 -10.75 -1.34
CA ALA A 17 5.77 -10.62 -2.76
C ALA A 17 7.02 -10.94 -3.61
N LEU A 18 8.19 -10.48 -3.18
CA LEU A 18 9.46 -10.74 -3.85
C LEU A 18 9.84 -12.22 -3.77
N GLU A 19 9.72 -12.85 -2.60
CA GLU A 19 9.94 -14.30 -2.43
C GLU A 19 9.08 -15.13 -3.38
N LEU A 20 7.84 -14.70 -3.62
CA LEU A 20 6.88 -15.40 -4.46
C LEU A 20 6.94 -15.00 -5.95
N GLY A 21 7.73 -13.99 -6.31
CA GLY A 21 7.67 -13.39 -7.66
C GLY A 21 6.28 -12.81 -8.00
N ALA A 22 5.52 -12.40 -6.98
CA ALA A 22 4.12 -12.01 -7.09
C ALA A 22 3.95 -10.49 -7.30
N CYS A 23 2.76 -10.10 -7.78
CA CYS A 23 2.28 -8.74 -7.76
C CYS A 23 1.32 -8.48 -6.60
N VAL A 24 1.20 -7.21 -6.21
CA VAL A 24 0.26 -6.76 -5.19
C VAL A 24 -0.91 -6.05 -5.85
N HIS A 25 -2.12 -6.47 -5.48
CA HIS A 25 -3.37 -5.82 -5.87
C HIS A 25 -4.10 -5.41 -4.61
N MET A 26 -4.45 -4.13 -4.48
CA MET A 26 -5.02 -3.58 -3.25
C MET A 26 -6.03 -2.46 -3.52
N PRO A 27 -7.06 -2.29 -2.69
CA PRO A 27 -7.90 -1.09 -2.76
C PRO A 27 -7.11 0.14 -2.33
N ARG A 28 -7.58 1.33 -2.71
CA ARG A 28 -7.12 2.58 -2.12
C ARG A 28 -7.48 2.57 -0.63
N ILE A 29 -6.47 2.39 0.22
CA ILE A 29 -6.63 2.39 1.68
C ILE A 29 -6.43 3.78 2.28
N GLY A 30 -6.90 3.96 3.50
CA GLY A 30 -6.79 5.25 4.18
C GLY A 30 -7.74 6.31 3.62
N CYS A 31 -8.90 5.90 3.10
CA CYS A 31 -9.99 6.77 2.69
C CYS A 31 -11.23 6.46 3.54
N GLY A 32 -11.27 6.99 4.76
CA GLY A 32 -12.40 6.80 5.67
C GLY A 32 -12.60 7.99 6.59
N PRO A 33 -13.75 8.10 7.26
CA PRO A 33 -14.12 9.24 8.10
C PRO A 33 -13.13 9.54 9.24
N ALA A 34 -12.23 8.59 9.54
CA ALA A 34 -11.13 8.71 10.49
C ALA A 34 -9.89 9.49 9.96
N GLY A 35 -9.97 10.16 8.81
CA GLY A 35 -8.97 11.14 8.37
C GLY A 35 -7.64 10.55 7.86
N GLY A 36 -7.65 9.27 7.45
CA GLY A 36 -6.57 8.78 6.59
C GLY A 36 -6.52 9.65 5.32
N LYS A 37 -5.31 10.01 4.88
CA LYS A 37 -5.14 10.69 3.59
C LYS A 37 -4.33 9.77 2.70
N TRP A 38 -4.86 9.43 1.53
CA TRP A 38 -4.12 8.70 0.50
C TRP A 38 -2.76 9.34 0.23
N SER A 39 -2.67 10.68 0.24
CA SER A 39 -1.42 11.43 0.08
C SER A 39 -0.33 11.12 1.12
N ARG A 40 -0.66 10.50 2.26
CA ARG A 40 0.32 9.98 3.22
C ARG A 40 0.61 8.49 3.05
N ILE A 41 -0.30 7.72 2.45
CA ILE A 41 -0.14 6.28 2.23
C ILE A 41 0.60 6.00 0.93
N GLU A 42 0.29 6.75 -0.13
CA GLU A 42 0.91 6.59 -1.45
C GLU A 42 2.44 6.64 -1.42
N PRO A 43 3.09 7.56 -0.66
CA PRO A 43 4.54 7.53 -0.54
C PRO A 43 5.07 6.26 0.14
N LEU A 44 4.35 5.72 1.14
CA LEU A 44 4.73 4.48 1.81
C LEU A 44 4.60 3.29 0.86
N VAL A 45 3.52 3.22 0.08
CA VAL A 45 3.33 2.18 -0.96
C VAL A 45 4.45 2.26 -2.00
N THR A 46 4.80 3.48 -2.44
CA THR A 46 5.87 3.70 -3.41
C THR A 46 7.21 3.24 -2.85
N GLU A 47 7.59 3.67 -1.65
CA GLU A 47 8.86 3.30 -1.02
C GLU A 47 8.96 1.82 -0.69
N ARG A 48 7.91 1.24 -0.09
CA ARG A 48 7.96 -0.12 0.44
C ARG A 48 7.67 -1.18 -0.60
N LEU A 49 6.94 -0.89 -1.68
CA LEU A 49 6.61 -1.88 -2.70
C LEU A 49 7.26 -1.53 -4.04
N VAL A 50 6.92 -0.37 -4.61
CA VAL A 50 7.28 -0.03 -6.00
C VAL A 50 8.79 0.12 -6.19
N ARG A 51 9.46 0.88 -5.32
CA ARG A 51 10.92 1.06 -5.39
C ARG A 51 11.71 -0.23 -5.15
N ARG A 52 11.08 -1.22 -4.51
CA ARG A 52 11.65 -2.57 -4.30
C ARG A 52 11.39 -3.51 -5.49
N GLY A 53 10.76 -3.03 -6.56
CA GLY A 53 10.48 -3.82 -7.76
C GLY A 53 9.18 -4.62 -7.71
N VAL A 54 8.36 -4.45 -6.67
CA VAL A 54 7.05 -5.10 -6.59
C VAL A 54 6.07 -4.35 -7.48
N ARG A 55 5.41 -5.06 -8.41
CA ARG A 55 4.36 -4.50 -9.25
C ARG A 55 3.08 -4.33 -8.42
N VAL A 56 2.57 -3.11 -8.34
CA VAL A 56 1.38 -2.77 -7.55
C VAL A 56 0.27 -2.27 -8.46
N THR A 57 -0.96 -2.75 -8.25
CA THR A 57 -2.18 -2.15 -8.80
C THR A 57 -3.07 -1.69 -7.66
N VAL A 58 -3.45 -0.41 -7.68
CA VAL A 58 -4.37 0.18 -6.69
C VAL A 58 -5.74 0.36 -7.33
N TYR A 59 -6.78 -0.19 -6.72
CA TYR A 59 -8.16 -0.01 -7.16
C TYR A 59 -8.78 1.19 -6.45
N ASP A 60 -9.32 2.12 -7.23
CA ASP A 60 -10.13 3.21 -6.71
C ASP A 60 -11.60 2.84 -6.91
N HIS A 61 -12.27 2.46 -5.83
CA HIS A 61 -13.72 2.33 -5.83
C HIS A 61 -14.26 3.69 -5.46
N GLY A 62 -14.52 4.54 -6.45
CA GLY A 62 -15.40 5.69 -6.25
C GLY A 62 -16.74 5.15 -5.75
N GLU A 63 -17.22 5.65 -4.61
CA GLU A 63 -18.64 5.50 -4.28
C GLU A 63 -19.39 6.22 -5.41
N GLY A 64 -20.14 5.45 -6.20
CA GLY A 64 -21.09 6.00 -7.17
C GLY A 64 -22.22 6.75 -6.47
#